data_AF-A0A7S3LE30-F1
#
_entry.id   AF-A0A7S3LE30-F1
#
_cell.length_a   1.000
_cell.length_b   1.000
_cell.length_c   1.000
_cell.angle_alpha   90.00
_cell.angle_beta   90.00
_cell.angle_gamma   90.00
#
_symmetry.space_group_name_H-M   'P 1'
#
loop_
_entity.id
_entity.type
_entity.pdbx_description
1 polymer ?
#
loop_
_entity_poly.entity_id
_entity_poly.type
_entity_poly.pdbx_seq_one_letter_code
_entity_poly.pdbx_strand_id
1 'polypeptide(L)'
;VADVLLKDSASKFWRARVGACGALSDVIVGREWIELGGGGPVLEDDVLYDGGDVGIGAGVRLLRIWRAVLRALDDVRDAVRQNGATLGRAVRALTLRLCDPSAQDKSSGEKRARPDSLTLERDASAAAATALRWLVKHGLNQVVPESQGLCIVTLVDIIGVARPVILEPSLPELIRSLLLAMSGLEPAALNYLQLRTSNQEGLERARLQLAQSGPLATAVNKCVELLPQAKHETQQAVVSSLDSALRLSAGFASRAAVADTAALMCNICPSAFVFPGLAGTASPSVRLMRAFYFATEKERGQGAKDKMVHALGNIAAFCPGGSVRSLALRACQRYRASTGTQNDPASRRAAAGALRAIAVRATKQLSDGGNSNIWSLTVLPIAFLGQKDEETKVASLMKEVWQEGGSTVQENVSQDFGTRVEEALLPELVSECLRALDDVSWSRRLAGSQSLSELCQLGVLSPLRVSGTR
;
A
#
# COMPACT_ATOMS: atom_id res chain seq x y z
N VAL A 1 -17.46 -25.22 32.96
CA VAL A 1 -18.67 -24.44 32.59
C VAL A 1 -18.58 -23.88 31.17
N ALA A 2 -17.61 -23.01 30.86
CA ALA A 2 -17.49 -22.40 29.52
C ALA A 2 -17.43 -23.43 28.37
N ASP A 3 -16.68 -24.53 28.50
CA ASP A 3 -16.58 -25.55 27.44
C ASP A 3 -17.89 -26.31 27.19
N VAL A 4 -18.71 -26.49 28.23
CA VAL A 4 -20.04 -27.11 28.10
C VAL A 4 -20.97 -26.16 27.34
N LEU A 5 -20.97 -24.87 27.73
CA LEU A 5 -21.77 -23.86 27.04
C LEU A 5 -21.33 -23.69 25.57
N LEU A 6 -20.04 -23.85 25.26
CA LEU A 6 -19.55 -23.85 23.89
C LEU A 6 -20.09 -25.06 23.10
N LYS A 7 -20.20 -26.25 23.70
CA LYS A 7 -20.88 -27.41 23.09
C LYS A 7 -22.37 -27.10 22.85
N ASP A 8 -23.06 -26.51 23.83
CA ASP A 8 -24.47 -26.15 23.72
C ASP A 8 -24.76 -25.05 22.68
N SER A 9 -23.82 -24.13 22.47
CA SER A 9 -23.90 -23.10 21.42
C SER A 9 -23.97 -23.68 19.99
N ALA A 10 -23.56 -24.94 19.82
CA ALA A 10 -23.64 -25.68 18.56
C ALA A 10 -24.78 -26.73 18.55
N SER A 11 -25.64 -26.74 19.58
CA SER A 11 -26.74 -27.70 19.69
C SER A 11 -27.73 -27.59 18.54
N LYS A 12 -28.34 -28.72 18.16
CA LYS A 12 -29.46 -28.75 17.20
C LYS A 12 -30.67 -27.98 17.71
N PHE A 13 -30.84 -27.88 19.04
CA PHE A 13 -31.94 -27.16 19.66
C PHE A 13 -31.63 -25.68 19.80
N TRP A 14 -32.39 -24.83 19.10
CA TRP A 14 -32.16 -23.38 19.13
C TRP A 14 -32.29 -22.76 20.53
N ARG A 15 -33.16 -23.30 21.40
CA ARG A 15 -33.29 -22.86 22.80
C ARG A 15 -32.01 -23.07 23.60
N ALA A 16 -31.31 -24.18 23.36
CA ALA A 16 -30.02 -24.44 23.99
C ALA A 16 -28.97 -23.45 23.48
N ARG A 17 -28.97 -23.14 22.18
CA ARG A 17 -28.06 -22.12 21.61
C ARG A 17 -28.31 -20.73 22.19
N VAL A 18 -29.59 -20.33 22.33
CA VAL A 18 -29.99 -19.07 22.98
C VAL A 18 -29.46 -19.00 24.41
N GLY A 19 -29.78 -20.01 25.23
CA GLY A 19 -29.36 -20.06 26.62
C GLY A 19 -27.83 -20.07 26.76
N ALA A 20 -27.13 -20.81 25.89
CA ALA A 20 -25.69 -20.86 25.86
C ALA A 20 -25.06 -19.50 25.52
N CYS A 21 -25.60 -18.76 24.54
CA CYS A 21 -25.07 -17.44 24.19
C CYS A 21 -25.22 -16.44 25.35
N GLY A 22 -26.37 -16.43 26.02
CA GLY A 22 -26.60 -15.57 27.19
C GLY A 22 -25.71 -15.96 28.38
N ALA A 23 -25.63 -17.25 28.70
CA ALA A 23 -24.76 -17.72 29.78
C ALA A 23 -23.27 -17.46 29.49
N LEU A 24 -22.83 -17.62 28.24
CA LEU A 24 -21.48 -17.28 27.84
C LEU A 24 -21.21 -15.78 27.96
N SER A 25 -22.16 -14.90 27.63
CA SER A 25 -21.94 -13.46 27.74
C SER A 25 -21.69 -13.02 29.18
N ASP A 26 -22.24 -13.73 30.16
CA ASP A 26 -22.06 -13.41 31.57
C ASP A 26 -20.77 -14.04 32.14
N VAL A 27 -20.48 -15.30 31.79
CA VAL A 27 -19.35 -16.07 32.36
C VAL A 27 -17.99 -15.52 31.93
N ILE A 28 -17.90 -14.93 30.74
CA ILE A 28 -16.63 -14.45 30.17
C ILE A 28 -16.25 -13.03 30.62
N VAL A 29 -17.18 -12.28 31.21
CA VAL A 29 -16.94 -10.91 31.67
C VAL A 29 -15.88 -10.94 32.78
N GLY A 30 -14.92 -10.03 32.70
CA GLY A 30 -13.84 -9.90 33.69
C GLY A 30 -12.75 -10.98 33.63
N ARG A 31 -12.88 -12.03 32.81
CA ARG A 31 -11.90 -13.12 32.74
C ARG A 31 -10.53 -12.68 32.23
N GLU A 32 -9.47 -13.08 32.91
CA GLU A 32 -8.08 -12.84 32.48
C GLU A 32 -7.58 -13.95 31.56
N TRP A 33 -6.46 -13.71 30.87
CA TRP A 33 -5.86 -14.70 29.97
C TRP A 33 -5.57 -16.03 30.68
N ILE A 34 -5.03 -15.96 31.91
CA ILE A 34 -4.77 -17.14 32.74
C ILE A 34 -6.06 -17.91 33.10
N GLU A 35 -7.16 -17.20 33.36
CA GLU A 35 -8.46 -17.82 33.69
C GLU A 35 -9.13 -18.47 32.48
N LEU A 36 -8.70 -18.11 31.25
CA LEU A 36 -9.10 -18.79 30.03
C LEU A 36 -8.23 -20.04 29.72
N GLY A 37 -7.18 -20.28 30.50
CA GLY A 37 -6.26 -21.42 30.35
C GLY A 37 -4.80 -21.01 30.13
N GLY A 38 -4.49 -19.71 30.00
CA GLY A 38 -3.15 -19.19 29.74
C GLY A 38 -2.51 -19.72 28.45
N GLY A 39 -1.18 -19.70 28.41
CA GLY A 39 -0.39 -20.24 27.30
C GLY A 39 -0.04 -19.21 26.22
N GLY A 40 0.62 -19.68 25.16
CA GLY A 40 1.07 -18.86 24.04
C GLY A 40 -0.02 -18.54 23.01
N PRO A 41 0.32 -17.75 21.98
CA PRO A 41 -0.60 -17.43 20.90
C PRO A 41 -0.94 -18.68 20.07
N VAL A 42 -2.16 -18.72 19.54
CA VAL A 42 -2.56 -19.73 18.55
C VAL A 42 -2.30 -19.19 17.15
N LEU A 43 -1.38 -19.85 16.44
CA LEU A 43 -0.94 -19.42 15.10
C LEU A 43 -1.51 -20.28 13.97
N GLU A 44 -2.07 -21.45 14.29
CA GLU A 44 -2.63 -22.42 13.37
C GLU A 44 -4.06 -22.77 13.75
N ASP A 45 -4.92 -22.93 12.75
CA ASP A 45 -6.33 -23.22 12.97
C ASP A 45 -6.59 -24.70 13.27
N ASP A 46 -5.65 -25.62 13.01
CA ASP A 46 -5.88 -27.06 13.19
C ASP A 46 -6.10 -27.41 14.67
N VAL A 47 -5.43 -26.68 15.57
CA VAL A 47 -5.58 -26.77 17.02
C VAL A 47 -7.02 -26.48 17.50
N LEU A 48 -7.83 -25.85 16.66
CA LEU A 48 -9.23 -25.56 16.95
C LEU A 48 -10.17 -26.76 16.80
N TYR A 49 -9.70 -27.85 16.20
CA TYR A 49 -10.47 -29.05 15.86
C TYR A 49 -9.96 -30.31 16.55
N ASP A 50 -8.78 -30.28 17.17
CA ASP A 50 -8.29 -31.39 17.96
C ASP A 50 -9.20 -31.64 19.18
N GLY A 51 -9.78 -32.84 19.24
CA GLY A 51 -10.79 -33.25 20.22
C GLY A 51 -10.24 -33.56 21.62
N GLY A 52 -9.02 -33.14 21.95
CA GLY A 52 -8.40 -33.36 23.25
C GLY A 52 -8.95 -32.41 24.32
N ASP A 53 -9.70 -32.94 25.29
CA ASP A 53 -10.28 -32.17 26.41
C ASP A 53 -9.24 -31.80 27.53
N VAL A 54 -7.94 -32.09 27.34
CA VAL A 54 -6.89 -31.83 28.36
C VAL A 54 -6.03 -30.62 27.97
N GLY A 55 -6.06 -29.57 28.79
CA GLY A 55 -5.13 -28.43 28.70
C GLY A 55 -5.43 -27.41 27.60
N ILE A 56 -6.71 -27.11 27.33
CA ILE A 56 -7.10 -26.13 26.31
C ILE A 56 -6.62 -24.73 26.71
N GLY A 57 -5.60 -24.22 26.01
CA GLY A 57 -5.06 -22.88 26.21
C GLY A 57 -6.07 -21.76 25.93
N ALA A 58 -5.78 -20.57 26.47
CA ALA A 58 -6.64 -19.39 26.38
C ALA A 58 -6.93 -18.97 24.94
N GLY A 59 -5.94 -19.07 24.05
CA GLY A 59 -6.12 -18.74 22.63
C GLY A 59 -7.16 -19.65 21.96
N VAL A 60 -7.11 -20.97 22.19
CA VAL A 60 -8.08 -21.91 21.63
C VAL A 60 -9.48 -21.60 22.16
N ARG A 61 -9.60 -21.32 23.46
CA ARG A 61 -10.88 -20.97 24.10
C ARG A 61 -11.45 -19.68 23.52
N LEU A 62 -10.64 -18.63 23.40
CA LEU A 62 -11.03 -17.35 22.80
C LEU A 62 -11.55 -17.55 21.37
N LEU A 63 -10.84 -18.31 20.54
CA LEU A 63 -11.25 -18.59 19.16
C LEU A 63 -12.50 -19.48 19.06
N ARG A 64 -12.72 -20.41 20.00
CA ARG A 64 -13.98 -21.17 20.10
C ARG A 64 -15.16 -20.26 20.42
N ILE A 65 -14.97 -19.29 21.31
CA ILE A 65 -16.01 -18.33 21.66
C ILE A 65 -16.32 -17.41 20.46
N TRP A 66 -15.30 -16.91 19.76
CA TRP A 66 -15.50 -16.15 18.52
C TRP A 66 -16.28 -16.94 17.46
N ARG A 67 -15.95 -18.21 17.24
CA ARG A 67 -16.73 -19.09 16.34
C ARG A 67 -18.18 -19.26 16.79
N ALA A 68 -18.44 -19.35 18.09
CA ALA A 68 -19.81 -19.40 18.62
C ALA A 68 -20.57 -18.11 18.34
N VAL A 69 -19.94 -16.94 18.49
CA VAL A 69 -20.54 -15.64 18.13
C VAL A 69 -20.93 -15.61 16.66
N LEU A 70 -19.98 -15.90 15.76
CA LEU A 70 -20.24 -15.78 14.31
C LEU A 70 -21.33 -16.76 13.85
N ARG A 71 -21.36 -17.97 14.40
CA ARG A 71 -22.44 -18.94 14.16
C ARG A 71 -23.79 -18.45 14.68
N ALA A 72 -23.82 -17.84 15.87
CA ALA A 72 -25.07 -17.34 16.45
C ALA A 72 -25.62 -16.14 15.67
N LEU A 73 -24.75 -15.28 15.13
CA LEU A 73 -25.14 -14.15 14.27
C LEU A 73 -25.71 -14.61 12.91
N ASP A 74 -25.22 -15.74 12.40
CA ASP A 74 -25.72 -16.39 11.17
C ASP A 74 -26.89 -17.37 11.42
N ASP A 75 -27.41 -17.45 12.65
CA ASP A 75 -28.47 -18.41 12.97
C ASP A 75 -29.79 -18.05 12.27
N VAL A 76 -30.57 -19.05 11.87
CA VAL A 76 -31.90 -18.85 11.27
C VAL A 76 -32.92 -18.23 12.23
N ARG A 77 -32.76 -18.40 13.55
CA ARG A 77 -33.68 -17.90 14.57
C ARG A 77 -33.27 -16.54 15.12
N ASP A 78 -34.19 -15.56 15.06
CA ASP A 78 -33.99 -14.20 15.60
C ASP A 78 -33.52 -14.17 17.05
N ALA A 79 -34.11 -14.98 17.92
CA ALA A 79 -33.74 -15.01 19.34
C ALA A 79 -32.27 -15.46 19.55
N VAL A 80 -31.76 -16.35 18.69
CA VAL A 80 -30.34 -16.75 18.73
C VAL A 80 -29.48 -15.61 18.23
N ARG A 81 -29.85 -14.94 17.12
CA ARG A 81 -29.11 -13.78 16.60
C ARG A 81 -29.01 -12.64 17.61
N GLN A 82 -30.10 -12.32 18.30
CA GLN A 82 -30.12 -11.27 19.33
C GLN A 82 -29.17 -11.58 20.50
N ASN A 83 -29.21 -12.82 21.02
CA ASN A 83 -28.28 -13.24 22.08
C ASN A 83 -26.85 -13.39 21.57
N GLY A 84 -26.67 -13.80 20.31
CA GLY A 84 -25.38 -13.81 19.62
C GLY A 84 -24.77 -12.42 19.50
N ALA A 85 -25.57 -11.39 19.25
CA ALA A 85 -25.12 -9.99 19.25
C ALA A 85 -24.71 -9.52 20.65
N THR A 86 -25.44 -9.92 21.70
CA THR A 86 -25.04 -9.67 23.09
C THR A 86 -23.72 -10.35 23.43
N LEU A 87 -23.58 -11.64 23.09
CA LEU A 87 -22.32 -12.36 23.25
C LEU A 87 -21.20 -11.69 22.45
N GLY A 88 -21.45 -11.27 21.20
CA GLY A 88 -20.48 -10.59 20.36
C GLY A 88 -19.93 -9.30 20.98
N ARG A 89 -20.80 -8.49 21.59
CA ARG A 89 -20.37 -7.31 22.36
C ARG A 89 -19.51 -7.69 23.57
N ALA A 90 -19.90 -8.71 24.33
CA ALA A 90 -19.15 -9.19 25.49
C ALA A 90 -17.77 -9.76 25.08
N VAL A 91 -17.70 -10.50 23.98
CA VAL A 91 -16.47 -11.10 23.44
C VAL A 91 -15.54 -10.04 22.87
N ARG A 92 -16.07 -9.01 22.20
CA ARG A 92 -15.28 -7.84 21.80
C ARG A 92 -14.67 -7.16 23.02
N ALA A 93 -15.48 -6.86 24.05
CA ALA A 93 -15.00 -6.21 25.26
C ALA A 93 -13.94 -7.04 26.00
N LEU A 94 -14.14 -8.36 26.10
CA LEU A 94 -13.14 -9.30 26.60
C LEU A 94 -11.85 -9.22 25.77
N THR A 95 -11.94 -9.36 24.45
CA THR A 95 -10.79 -9.40 23.56
C THR A 95 -9.95 -8.11 23.67
N LEU A 96 -10.60 -6.95 23.70
CA LEU A 96 -9.92 -5.66 23.85
C LEU A 96 -9.16 -5.56 25.18
N ARG A 97 -9.80 -5.95 26.29
CA ARG A 97 -9.15 -5.98 27.60
C ARG A 97 -8.01 -7.01 27.65
N LEU A 98 -8.14 -8.14 26.97
CA LEU A 98 -7.07 -9.12 26.86
C LEU A 98 -5.86 -8.58 26.09
N CYS A 99 -6.08 -7.71 25.09
CA CYS A 99 -5.01 -7.13 24.27
C CYS A 99 -4.38 -5.85 24.86
N ASP A 100 -4.99 -5.26 25.91
CA ASP A 100 -4.50 -4.06 26.58
C ASP A 100 -3.93 -4.39 27.98
N PRO A 101 -2.59 -4.39 28.15
CA PRO A 101 -1.99 -4.67 29.45
C PRO A 101 -2.37 -3.66 30.54
N SER A 102 -2.71 -2.40 30.17
CA SER A 102 -3.09 -1.36 31.13
C SER A 102 -4.50 -1.54 31.68
N ALA A 103 -5.38 -2.17 30.90
CA ALA A 103 -6.74 -2.51 31.33
C ALA A 103 -6.75 -3.68 32.31
N GLN A 104 -5.79 -4.61 32.18
CA GLN A 104 -5.64 -5.75 33.10
C GLN A 104 -5.12 -5.32 34.47
N ASP A 105 -4.29 -4.28 34.52
CA ASP A 105 -3.75 -3.72 35.77
C ASP A 105 -4.88 -3.17 36.68
N LYS A 106 -5.89 -2.52 36.08
CA LYS A 106 -7.00 -1.86 36.80
C LYS A 106 -8.10 -2.79 37.31
N SER A 107 -8.26 -4.00 36.76
CA SER A 107 -9.33 -4.93 37.17
C SER A 107 -9.01 -5.75 38.42
N SER A 108 -7.76 -5.71 38.90
CA SER A 108 -7.33 -6.40 40.11
C SER A 108 -7.75 -5.64 41.38
N GLY A 109 -9.06 -5.50 41.60
CA GLY A 109 -9.63 -4.97 42.84
C GLY A 109 -9.29 -5.87 44.02
N GLU A 110 -8.31 -5.44 44.82
CA GLU A 110 -7.92 -5.93 46.15
C GLU A 110 -7.50 -7.42 46.32
N LYS A 111 -6.32 -7.63 46.92
CA LYS A 111 -5.78 -8.88 47.50
C LYS A 111 -5.40 -10.06 46.59
N ARG A 112 -5.33 -9.92 45.26
CA ARG A 112 -4.56 -10.88 44.43
C ARG A 112 -3.13 -10.39 44.24
N ALA A 113 -2.16 -11.31 44.25
CA ALA A 113 -0.78 -11.00 43.91
C ALA A 113 -0.76 -10.37 42.51
N ARG A 114 -0.33 -9.11 42.41
CA ARG A 114 -0.30 -8.39 41.14
C ARG A 114 0.59 -9.16 40.17
N PRO A 115 0.08 -9.58 38.99
CA PRO A 115 0.94 -10.15 37.97
C PRO A 115 2.01 -9.13 37.58
N ASP A 116 3.25 -9.58 37.44
CA ASP A 116 4.34 -8.70 37.02
C ASP A 116 4.06 -8.15 35.61
N SER A 117 4.49 -6.92 35.34
CA SER A 117 4.24 -6.21 34.07
C SER A 117 4.65 -7.05 32.85
N LEU A 118 5.72 -7.84 32.96
CA LEU A 118 6.18 -8.74 31.91
C LEU A 118 5.18 -9.86 31.59
N THR A 119 4.46 -10.36 32.60
CA THR A 119 3.45 -11.41 32.40
C THR A 119 2.21 -10.85 31.71
N LEU A 120 1.78 -9.64 32.07
CA LEU A 120 0.68 -8.93 31.43
C LEU A 120 0.97 -8.62 29.95
N GLU A 121 2.20 -8.17 29.65
CA GLU A 121 2.61 -7.91 28.26
C GLU A 121 2.69 -9.19 27.42
N ARG A 122 3.23 -10.28 27.99
CA ARG A 122 3.26 -11.59 27.31
C ARG A 122 1.86 -12.09 27.00
N ASP A 123 0.96 -12.04 27.98
CA ASP A 123 -0.41 -12.54 27.84
C ASP A 123 -1.21 -11.67 26.85
N ALA A 124 -1.02 -10.35 26.89
CA ALA A 124 -1.61 -9.45 25.91
C ALA A 124 -1.04 -9.64 24.50
N SER A 125 0.25 -9.93 24.37
CA SER A 125 0.85 -10.31 23.09
C SER A 125 0.26 -11.61 22.55
N ALA A 126 0.09 -12.63 23.39
CA ALA A 126 -0.53 -13.89 23.01
C ALA A 126 -1.99 -13.69 22.55
N ALA A 127 -2.75 -12.87 23.29
CA ALA A 127 -4.12 -12.53 22.95
C ALA A 127 -4.23 -11.75 21.63
N ALA A 128 -3.42 -10.70 21.44
CA ALA A 128 -3.43 -9.88 20.25
C ALA A 128 -3.03 -10.68 19.00
N ALA A 129 -1.95 -11.47 19.07
CA ALA A 129 -1.50 -12.29 17.95
C ALA A 129 -2.54 -13.36 17.57
N THR A 130 -3.22 -13.96 18.56
CA THR A 130 -4.29 -14.93 18.33
C THR A 130 -5.51 -14.26 17.68
N ALA A 131 -6.00 -13.17 18.27
CA ALA A 131 -7.21 -12.50 17.84
C ALA A 131 -7.05 -11.83 16.47
N LEU A 132 -5.98 -11.05 16.26
CA LEU A 132 -5.75 -10.32 15.01
C LEU A 132 -5.60 -11.28 13.82
N ARG A 133 -4.81 -12.35 13.96
CA ARG A 133 -4.67 -13.38 12.93
C ARG A 133 -6.03 -13.94 12.52
N TRP A 134 -6.82 -14.34 13.50
CA TRP A 134 -8.11 -14.97 13.24
C TRP A 134 -9.13 -13.98 12.66
N LEU A 135 -9.19 -12.75 13.18
CA LEU A 135 -10.06 -11.69 12.67
C LEU A 135 -9.70 -11.29 11.23
N VAL A 136 -8.42 -11.24 10.89
CA VAL A 136 -7.96 -10.98 9.53
C VAL A 136 -8.37 -12.13 8.59
N LYS A 137 -8.07 -13.37 8.98
CA LYS A 137 -8.28 -14.55 8.12
C LYS A 137 -9.76 -14.88 7.93
N HIS A 138 -10.53 -14.88 9.03
CA HIS A 138 -11.92 -15.33 9.05
C HIS A 138 -12.90 -14.17 9.21
N GLY A 139 -12.56 -13.15 9.99
CA GLY A 139 -13.47 -12.05 10.32
C GLY A 139 -13.73 -11.08 9.16
N LEU A 140 -12.71 -10.73 8.38
CA LEU A 140 -12.87 -9.83 7.22
C LEU A 140 -13.69 -10.47 6.09
N ASN A 141 -13.70 -11.80 6.01
CA ASN A 141 -14.36 -12.57 4.95
C ASN A 141 -15.74 -13.11 5.36
N GLN A 142 -16.36 -12.56 6.41
CA GLN A 142 -17.69 -12.97 6.84
C GLN A 142 -18.76 -12.59 5.83
N VAL A 143 -19.67 -13.53 5.55
CA VAL A 143 -20.78 -13.34 4.61
C VAL A 143 -21.89 -12.48 5.22
N VAL A 144 -22.10 -12.61 6.53
CA VAL A 144 -23.11 -11.84 7.28
C VAL A 144 -22.56 -10.44 7.60
N PRO A 145 -23.20 -9.35 7.14
CA PRO A 145 -22.71 -7.99 7.35
C PRO A 145 -22.51 -7.61 8.82
N GLU A 146 -23.41 -8.04 9.71
CA GLU A 146 -23.32 -7.77 11.15
C GLU A 146 -22.10 -8.46 11.77
N SER A 147 -21.82 -9.71 11.36
CA SER A 147 -20.62 -10.46 11.76
C SER A 147 -19.35 -9.81 11.24
N GLN A 148 -19.34 -9.40 9.96
CA GLN A 148 -18.21 -8.73 9.35
C GLN A 148 -17.92 -7.38 10.04
N GLY A 149 -18.97 -6.59 10.29
CA GLY A 149 -18.89 -5.31 10.99
C GLY A 149 -18.34 -5.45 12.41
N LEU A 150 -18.81 -6.45 13.17
CA LEU A 150 -18.29 -6.75 14.51
C LEU A 150 -16.79 -7.09 14.47
N CYS A 151 -16.37 -7.93 13.52
CA CYS A 151 -14.97 -8.31 13.35
C CYS A 151 -14.08 -7.13 12.96
N ILE A 152 -14.52 -6.30 12.00
CA ILE A 152 -13.78 -5.10 11.56
C ILE A 152 -13.61 -4.14 12.72
N VAL A 153 -14.69 -3.77 13.41
CA VAL A 153 -14.62 -2.84 14.54
C VAL A 153 -13.70 -3.37 15.62
N THR A 154 -13.85 -4.66 16.00
CA THR A 154 -12.97 -5.27 17.01
C THR A 154 -11.50 -5.26 16.58
N LEU A 155 -11.20 -5.56 15.32
CA LEU A 155 -9.84 -5.52 14.78
C LEU A 155 -9.24 -4.11 14.88
N VAL A 156 -9.98 -3.08 14.46
CA VAL A 156 -9.52 -1.68 14.52
C VAL A 156 -9.26 -1.25 15.96
N ASP A 157 -10.12 -1.67 16.89
CA ASP A 157 -9.99 -1.33 18.29
C ASP A 157 -8.82 -2.06 18.97
N ILE A 158 -8.55 -3.32 18.62
CA ILE A 158 -7.35 -4.04 19.10
C ILE A 158 -6.09 -3.28 18.70
N ILE A 159 -6.00 -2.85 17.43
CA ILE A 159 -4.89 -2.03 16.92
C ILE A 159 -4.79 -0.71 17.68
N GLY A 160 -5.93 -0.14 18.11
CA GLY A 160 -5.98 1.11 18.87
C GLY A 160 -5.55 1.00 20.33
N VAL A 161 -5.70 -0.16 20.97
CA VAL A 161 -5.38 -0.33 22.41
C VAL A 161 -4.07 -1.07 22.67
N ALA A 162 -3.60 -1.88 21.72
CA ALA A 162 -2.38 -2.66 21.89
C ALA A 162 -1.13 -1.76 21.87
N ARG A 163 -0.18 -2.05 22.76
CA ARG A 163 1.10 -1.33 22.81
C ARG A 163 1.94 -1.61 21.55
N PRO A 164 2.81 -0.67 21.11
CA PRO A 164 3.69 -0.87 19.95
C PRO A 164 4.49 -2.17 20.00
N VAL A 165 5.07 -2.50 21.17
CA VAL A 165 5.86 -3.73 21.38
C VAL A 165 5.05 -5.02 21.18
N ILE A 166 3.74 -4.97 21.43
CA ILE A 166 2.83 -6.12 21.25
C ILE A 166 2.53 -6.36 19.77
N LEU A 167 2.30 -5.28 19.01
CA LEU A 167 1.93 -5.36 17.61
C LEU A 167 3.12 -5.56 16.68
N GLU A 168 4.30 -5.08 17.07
CA GLU A 168 5.52 -5.07 16.24
C GLU A 168 5.73 -6.38 15.44
N PRO A 169 5.74 -7.58 16.05
CA PRO A 169 6.03 -8.82 15.31
C PRO A 169 5.00 -9.16 14.24
N SER A 170 3.79 -8.62 14.36
CA SER A 170 2.66 -8.86 13.46
C SER A 170 2.47 -7.77 12.41
N LEU A 171 3.13 -6.60 12.55
CA LEU A 171 2.93 -5.45 11.67
C LEU A 171 3.10 -5.77 10.18
N PRO A 172 4.15 -6.49 9.73
CA PRO A 172 4.31 -6.78 8.30
C PRO A 172 3.14 -7.55 7.71
N GLU A 173 2.67 -8.58 8.41
CA GLU A 173 1.58 -9.44 7.92
C GLU A 173 0.20 -8.80 8.10
N LEU A 174 0.01 -8.05 9.20
CA LEU A 174 -1.21 -7.32 9.49
C LEU A 174 -1.44 -6.22 8.45
N ILE A 175 -0.46 -5.36 8.18
CA ILE A 175 -0.54 -4.31 7.15
C ILE A 175 -0.83 -4.94 5.79
N ARG A 176 -0.10 -6.00 5.42
CA ARG A 176 -0.29 -6.72 4.15
C ARG A 176 -1.73 -7.19 3.98
N SER A 177 -2.28 -7.82 5.02
CA SER A 177 -3.61 -8.42 4.96
C SER A 177 -4.72 -7.38 4.93
N LEU A 178 -4.60 -6.30 5.70
CA LEU A 178 -5.55 -5.18 5.67
C LEU A 178 -5.59 -4.51 4.30
N LEU A 179 -4.43 -4.31 3.67
CA LEU A 179 -4.34 -3.76 2.31
C LEU A 179 -5.01 -4.66 1.26
N LEU A 180 -4.81 -5.99 1.35
CA LEU A 180 -5.45 -6.95 0.46
C LEU A 180 -6.98 -7.00 0.62
N ALA A 181 -7.49 -6.70 1.81
CA ALA A 181 -8.92 -6.72 2.08
C ALA A 181 -9.68 -5.47 1.60
N MET A 182 -8.99 -4.35 1.29
CA MET A 182 -9.64 -3.07 0.95
C MET A 182 -10.70 -3.19 -0.15
N SER A 183 -10.36 -3.78 -1.30
CA SER A 183 -11.31 -3.96 -2.40
C SER A 183 -12.42 -4.97 -2.11
N GLY A 184 -12.18 -5.93 -1.21
CA GLY A 184 -13.18 -6.95 -0.84
C GLY A 184 -14.30 -6.41 0.04
N LEU A 185 -14.05 -5.30 0.76
CA LEU A 185 -15.02 -4.65 1.65
C LEU A 185 -15.80 -3.50 1.00
N GLU A 186 -15.64 -3.30 -0.32
CA GLU A 186 -16.43 -2.30 -1.03
C GLU A 186 -17.93 -2.63 -0.96
N PRO A 187 -18.80 -1.64 -0.69
CA PRO A 187 -20.24 -1.87 -0.70
C PRO A 187 -20.72 -2.45 -2.03
N ALA A 188 -21.54 -3.50 -1.97
CA ALA A 188 -22.09 -4.17 -3.16
C ALA A 188 -22.84 -3.19 -4.10
N ALA A 189 -23.41 -2.12 -3.55
CA ALA A 189 -24.04 -1.05 -4.32
C ALA A 189 -23.10 -0.38 -5.35
N LEU A 190 -21.80 -0.27 -5.05
CA LEU A 190 -20.83 0.29 -6.00
C LEU A 190 -20.60 -0.63 -7.21
N ASN A 191 -20.63 -1.94 -6.98
CA ASN A 191 -20.54 -2.93 -8.06
C ASN A 191 -21.76 -2.89 -8.96
N TYR A 192 -22.93 -2.66 -8.38
CA TYR A 192 -24.15 -2.42 -9.15
C TYR A 192 -24.08 -1.13 -9.97
N LEU A 193 -23.60 -0.03 -9.36
CA LEU A 193 -23.44 1.26 -10.05
C LEU A 193 -22.43 1.19 -11.19
N GLN A 194 -21.38 0.37 -11.08
CA GLN A 194 -20.37 0.16 -12.13
C GLN A 194 -21.00 -0.16 -13.50
N LEU A 195 -22.09 -0.93 -13.51
CA LEU A 195 -22.77 -1.38 -14.74
C LEU A 195 -23.83 -0.39 -15.24
N ARG A 196 -24.24 0.58 -14.43
CA ARG A 196 -25.37 1.46 -14.72
C ARG A 196 -25.04 2.94 -14.81
N THR A 197 -23.90 3.36 -14.25
CA THR A 197 -23.49 4.76 -14.29
C THR A 197 -22.78 5.07 -15.62
N SER A 198 -23.13 6.20 -16.23
CA SER A 198 -22.33 6.81 -17.29
C SER A 198 -21.11 7.54 -16.74
N ASN A 199 -21.18 8.03 -15.50
CA ASN A 199 -20.08 8.74 -14.83
C ASN A 199 -19.12 7.76 -14.14
N GLN A 200 -18.33 7.07 -14.94
CA GLN A 200 -17.35 6.08 -14.48
C GLN A 200 -16.24 6.71 -13.63
N GLU A 201 -15.76 7.90 -14.01
CA GLU A 201 -14.73 8.61 -13.26
C GLU A 201 -15.20 9.03 -11.86
N GLY A 202 -16.44 9.51 -11.73
CA GLY A 202 -17.02 9.87 -10.45
C GLY A 202 -17.16 8.66 -9.52
N LEU A 203 -17.59 7.52 -10.05
CA LEU A 203 -17.66 6.27 -9.29
C LEU A 203 -16.28 5.79 -8.82
N GLU A 204 -15.27 5.86 -9.70
CA GLU A 204 -13.90 5.53 -9.31
C GLU A 204 -13.39 6.45 -8.20
N ARG A 205 -13.62 7.76 -8.31
CA ARG A 205 -13.27 8.73 -7.27
C ARG A 205 -13.91 8.39 -5.94
N ALA A 206 -15.20 8.03 -5.93
CA ALA A 206 -15.91 7.62 -4.73
C ALA A 206 -15.34 6.33 -4.12
N ARG A 207 -15.02 5.32 -4.94
CA ARG A 207 -14.35 4.08 -4.48
C ARG A 207 -12.99 4.37 -3.85
N LEU A 208 -12.18 5.22 -4.49
CA LEU A 208 -10.88 5.62 -3.94
C LEU A 208 -11.04 6.36 -2.60
N GLN A 209 -12.02 7.24 -2.47
CA GLN A 209 -12.28 7.94 -1.21
C GLN A 209 -12.70 6.97 -0.10
N LEU A 210 -13.60 6.04 -0.38
CA LEU A 210 -14.01 5.02 0.59
C LEU A 210 -12.85 4.14 1.04
N ALA A 211 -11.97 3.77 0.11
CA ALA A 211 -10.76 3.01 0.42
C ALA A 211 -9.75 3.80 1.29
N GLN A 212 -9.80 5.13 1.28
CA GLN A 212 -8.89 6.00 2.03
C GLN A 212 -9.44 6.40 3.42
N SER A 213 -10.76 6.48 3.58
CA SER A 213 -11.39 6.93 4.83
C SER A 213 -12.07 5.81 5.62
N GLY A 214 -12.04 4.58 5.11
CA GLY A 214 -12.69 3.44 5.75
C GLY A 214 -12.01 2.96 7.04
N PRO A 215 -12.67 2.05 7.79
CA PRO A 215 -12.10 1.49 9.02
C PRO A 215 -10.76 0.80 8.80
N LEU A 216 -10.60 0.06 7.69
CA LEU A 216 -9.32 -0.59 7.36
C LEU A 216 -8.23 0.43 7.04
N ALA A 217 -8.55 1.54 6.39
CA ALA A 217 -7.58 2.60 6.12
C ALA A 217 -7.08 3.22 7.42
N THR A 218 -8.00 3.46 8.35
CA THR A 218 -7.67 3.91 9.71
C THR A 218 -6.77 2.92 10.44
N ALA A 219 -7.07 1.62 10.34
CA ALA A 219 -6.25 0.57 10.94
C ALA A 219 -4.84 0.51 10.33
N VAL A 220 -4.71 0.60 9.00
CA VAL A 220 -3.41 0.63 8.31
C VAL A 220 -2.61 1.86 8.74
N ASN A 221 -3.22 3.04 8.77
CA ASN A 221 -2.54 4.26 9.20
C ASN A 221 -2.01 4.16 10.63
N LYS A 222 -2.83 3.65 11.56
CA LYS A 222 -2.37 3.37 12.94
C LYS A 222 -1.20 2.40 12.97
N CYS A 223 -1.25 1.30 12.22
CA CYS A 223 -0.13 0.37 12.13
C CYS A 223 1.15 1.03 11.61
N VAL A 224 1.04 1.93 10.61
CA VAL A 224 2.18 2.67 10.06
C VAL A 224 2.74 3.68 11.06
N GLU A 225 1.89 4.36 11.83
CA GLU A 225 2.29 5.30 12.89
C GLU A 225 3.10 4.63 14.01
N LEU A 226 2.97 3.30 14.18
CA LEU A 226 3.77 2.53 15.14
C LEU A 226 5.17 2.18 14.63
N LEU A 227 5.42 2.22 13.31
CA LEU A 227 6.68 1.79 12.70
C LEU A 227 7.93 2.55 13.17
N PRO A 228 7.90 3.86 13.48
CA PRO A 228 9.05 4.56 14.06
C PRO A 228 9.58 3.93 15.35
N GLN A 229 8.72 3.25 16.12
CA GLN A 229 9.07 2.61 17.38
C GLN A 229 9.50 1.15 17.21
N ALA A 230 9.26 0.57 16.02
CA ALA A 230 9.62 -0.79 15.69
C ALA A 230 11.11 -0.92 15.33
N LYS A 231 11.65 -2.14 15.44
CA LYS A 231 12.99 -2.46 14.95
C LYS A 231 13.10 -2.22 13.45
N HIS A 232 14.31 -1.87 13.01
CA HIS A 232 14.60 -1.61 11.60
C HIS A 232 14.28 -2.81 10.69
N GLU A 233 14.54 -4.03 11.17
CA GLU A 233 14.20 -5.28 10.47
C GLU A 233 12.68 -5.41 10.22
N THR A 234 11.87 -5.06 11.20
CA THR A 234 10.40 -5.03 11.09
C THR A 234 9.97 -3.99 10.05
N GLN A 235 10.56 -2.79 10.08
CA GLN A 235 10.29 -1.76 9.09
C GLN A 235 10.62 -2.23 7.66
N GLN A 236 11.78 -2.86 7.46
CA GLN A 236 12.17 -3.45 6.17
C GLN A 236 11.26 -4.61 5.74
N ALA A 237 10.79 -5.42 6.68
CA ALA A 237 9.81 -6.48 6.43
C ALA A 237 8.47 -5.90 5.93
N VAL A 238 8.03 -4.74 6.44
CA VAL A 238 6.85 -4.04 5.92
C VAL A 238 7.04 -3.63 4.45
N VAL A 239 8.21 -3.14 4.04
CA VAL A 239 8.48 -2.83 2.62
C VAL A 239 8.30 -4.07 1.73
N SER A 240 8.75 -5.22 2.20
CA SER A 240 8.55 -6.50 1.50
C SER A 240 7.08 -6.92 1.45
N SER A 241 6.34 -6.68 2.54
CA SER A 241 4.89 -6.87 2.59
C SER A 241 4.12 -5.95 1.64
N LEU A 242 4.57 -4.71 1.42
CA LEU A 242 3.97 -3.80 0.44
C LEU A 242 4.17 -4.31 -0.99
N ASP A 243 5.36 -4.82 -1.34
CA ASP A 243 5.62 -5.46 -2.65
C ASP A 243 4.73 -6.68 -2.87
N SER A 244 4.59 -7.52 -1.85
CA SER A 244 3.67 -8.66 -1.87
C SER A 244 2.20 -8.23 -2.03
N ALA A 245 1.75 -7.28 -1.22
CA ALA A 245 0.37 -6.76 -1.24
C ALA A 245 0.02 -6.16 -2.60
N LEU A 246 0.89 -5.35 -3.19
CA LEU A 246 0.66 -4.74 -4.50
C LEU A 246 0.44 -5.79 -5.59
N ARG A 247 1.25 -6.86 -5.59
CA ARG A 247 1.20 -7.94 -6.60
C ARG A 247 0.01 -8.87 -6.42
N LEU A 248 -0.40 -9.12 -5.19
CA LEU A 248 -1.52 -10.00 -4.85
C LEU A 248 -2.88 -9.29 -4.86
N SER A 249 -2.90 -7.95 -4.83
CA SER A 249 -4.12 -7.16 -4.84
C SER A 249 -4.92 -7.37 -6.13
N ALA A 250 -6.18 -7.83 -6.00
CA ALA A 250 -7.08 -8.03 -7.13
C ALA A 250 -7.70 -6.71 -7.64
N GLY A 251 -8.06 -5.79 -6.74
CA GLY A 251 -8.72 -4.53 -7.08
C GLY A 251 -7.82 -3.29 -7.01
N PHE A 252 -8.24 -2.23 -7.72
CA PHE A 252 -7.47 -0.98 -7.81
C PHE A 252 -7.49 -0.19 -6.48
N ALA A 253 -8.55 -0.32 -5.67
CA ALA A 253 -8.61 0.33 -4.36
C ALA A 253 -7.54 -0.21 -3.40
N SER A 254 -7.33 -1.53 -3.36
CA SER A 254 -6.20 -2.14 -2.63
C SER A 254 -4.85 -1.63 -3.13
N ARG A 255 -4.63 -1.59 -4.47
CA ARG A 255 -3.35 -1.11 -5.02
C ARG A 255 -3.11 0.38 -4.75
N ALA A 256 -4.16 1.20 -4.78
CA ALA A 256 -4.11 2.60 -4.39
C ALA A 256 -3.77 2.77 -2.90
N ALA A 257 -4.38 1.97 -2.02
CA ALA A 257 -4.07 1.98 -0.59
C ALA A 257 -2.61 1.55 -0.31
N VAL A 258 -2.09 0.57 -1.06
CA VAL A 258 -0.66 0.18 -0.98
C VAL A 258 0.24 1.35 -1.40
N ALA A 259 -0.14 2.10 -2.44
CA ALA A 259 0.60 3.27 -2.89
C ALA A 259 0.62 4.40 -1.84
N ASP A 260 -0.54 4.73 -1.26
CA ASP A 260 -0.64 5.73 -0.20
C ASP A 260 0.17 5.32 1.04
N THR A 261 0.08 4.05 1.44
CA THR A 261 0.84 3.50 2.57
C THR A 261 2.34 3.59 2.33
N ALA A 262 2.81 3.23 1.13
CA ALA A 262 4.22 3.31 0.77
C ALA A 262 4.72 4.76 0.77
N ALA A 263 3.93 5.70 0.24
CA ALA A 263 4.26 7.13 0.24
C ALA A 263 4.31 7.70 1.67
N LEU A 264 3.35 7.36 2.54
CA LEU A 264 3.34 7.74 3.94
C LEU A 264 4.59 7.20 4.67
N MET A 265 4.91 5.94 4.45
CA MET A 265 6.06 5.28 5.08
C MET A 265 7.39 5.87 4.59
N CYS A 266 7.50 6.32 3.34
CA CYS A 266 8.68 7.05 2.84
C CYS A 266 8.96 8.32 3.65
N ASN A 267 7.92 8.98 4.17
CA ASN A 267 8.06 10.19 4.98
C ASN A 267 8.38 9.88 6.45
N ILE A 268 7.80 8.82 7.01
CA ILE A 268 7.88 8.50 8.45
C ILE A 268 9.09 7.60 8.77
N CYS A 269 9.42 6.64 7.89
CA CYS A 269 10.51 5.68 8.06
C CYS A 269 11.37 5.59 6.78
N PRO A 270 12.05 6.67 6.34
CA PRO A 270 12.80 6.70 5.09
C PRO A 270 13.92 5.64 5.04
N SER A 271 14.60 5.37 6.16
CA SER A 271 15.67 4.38 6.24
C SER A 271 15.19 2.96 5.93
N ALA A 272 13.91 2.64 6.16
CA ALA A 272 13.33 1.32 5.88
C ALA A 272 13.38 0.94 4.39
N PHE A 273 13.47 1.92 3.49
CA PHE A 273 13.58 1.70 2.05
C PHE A 273 15.02 1.54 1.58
N VAL A 274 16.01 1.68 2.45
CA VAL A 274 17.43 1.51 2.11
C VAL A 274 17.88 0.11 2.50
N PHE A 275 18.28 -0.67 1.50
CA PHE A 275 18.72 -2.06 1.65
C PHE A 275 20.18 -2.20 1.20
N PRO A 276 21.16 -2.10 2.11
CA PRO A 276 22.58 -2.23 1.76
C PRO A 276 22.94 -3.68 1.39
N GLY A 277 23.94 -3.87 0.53
CA GLY A 277 24.63 -5.16 0.38
C GLY A 277 23.97 -6.23 -0.49
N LEU A 278 22.81 -5.99 -1.12
CA LEU A 278 22.20 -6.94 -2.07
C LEU A 278 22.82 -6.80 -3.47
N ALA A 279 24.07 -7.25 -3.60
CA ALA A 279 24.68 -7.40 -4.93
C ALA A 279 24.00 -8.56 -5.68
N GLY A 280 23.33 -8.26 -6.79
CA GLY A 280 22.79 -9.27 -7.72
C GLY A 280 21.29 -9.56 -7.62
N THR A 281 20.63 -9.31 -6.49
CA THR A 281 19.16 -9.40 -6.38
C THR A 281 18.55 -8.01 -6.18
N ALA A 282 17.50 -7.69 -6.95
CA ALA A 282 16.83 -6.40 -6.81
C ALA A 282 16.26 -6.27 -5.39
N SER A 283 16.68 -5.22 -4.65
CA SER A 283 16.19 -4.96 -3.30
C SER A 283 14.66 -4.83 -3.26
N PRO A 284 14.00 -5.10 -2.12
CA PRO A 284 12.55 -4.95 -1.99
C PRO A 284 12.03 -3.59 -2.48
N SER A 285 12.72 -2.50 -2.16
CA SER A 285 12.38 -1.15 -2.65
C SER A 285 12.44 -1.02 -4.17
N VAL A 286 13.48 -1.58 -4.81
CA VAL A 286 13.60 -1.57 -6.28
C VAL A 286 12.50 -2.41 -6.93
N ARG A 287 12.17 -3.57 -6.35
CA ARG A 287 11.07 -4.41 -6.83
C ARG A 287 9.72 -3.71 -6.71
N LEU A 288 9.48 -3.06 -5.56
CA LEU A 288 8.27 -2.30 -5.29
C LEU A 288 8.13 -1.09 -6.22
N MET A 289 9.19 -0.29 -6.41
CA MET A 289 9.23 0.83 -7.36
C MET A 289 8.85 0.37 -8.78
N ARG A 290 9.47 -0.71 -9.25
CA ARG A 290 9.16 -1.30 -10.57
C ARG A 290 7.73 -1.84 -10.63
N ALA A 291 7.24 -2.45 -9.55
CA ALA A 291 5.88 -2.95 -9.48
C ALA A 291 4.83 -1.84 -9.58
N PHE A 292 5.06 -0.67 -8.95
CA PHE A 292 4.19 0.50 -9.12
C PHE A 292 4.15 1.01 -10.56
N TYR A 293 5.31 1.04 -11.24
CA TYR A 293 5.36 1.40 -12.66
C TYR A 293 4.48 0.45 -13.50
N PHE A 294 4.69 -0.86 -13.34
CA PHE A 294 3.91 -1.86 -14.07
C PHE A 294 2.42 -1.87 -13.72
N ALA A 295 2.08 -1.57 -12.47
CA ALA A 295 0.69 -1.43 -12.05
C ALA A 295 0.03 -0.22 -12.74
N THR A 296 0.74 0.91 -12.85
CA THR A 296 0.27 2.11 -13.54
C THR A 296 -0.10 1.84 -15.01
N GLU A 297 0.68 1.00 -15.71
CA GLU A 297 0.38 0.62 -17.10
C GLU A 297 -0.88 -0.24 -17.24
N LYS A 298 -1.19 -1.06 -16.22
CA LYS A 298 -2.33 -1.98 -16.23
C LYS A 298 -3.61 -1.36 -15.71
N GLU A 299 -3.51 -0.31 -14.89
CA GLU A 299 -4.68 0.37 -14.37
C GLU A 299 -5.48 1.05 -15.47
N ARG A 300 -6.80 1.11 -15.26
CA ARG A 300 -7.70 1.89 -16.11
C ARG A 300 -7.85 3.31 -15.57
N GLY A 301 -8.10 3.38 -14.27
CA GLY A 301 -8.46 4.60 -13.57
C GLY A 301 -7.31 5.57 -13.33
N GLN A 302 -7.50 6.84 -13.67
CA GLN A 302 -6.45 7.85 -13.55
C GLN A 302 -6.10 8.15 -12.09
N GLY A 303 -7.09 8.14 -11.18
CA GLY A 303 -6.85 8.42 -9.76
C GLY A 303 -5.95 7.37 -9.12
N ALA A 304 -6.14 6.09 -9.48
CA ALA A 304 -5.28 5.01 -9.02
C ALA A 304 -3.87 5.12 -9.62
N LYS A 305 -3.75 5.45 -10.92
CA LYS A 305 -2.46 5.69 -11.58
C LYS A 305 -1.65 6.79 -10.90
N ASP A 306 -2.29 7.92 -10.61
CA ASP A 306 -1.62 9.08 -10.01
C ASP A 306 -1.02 8.73 -8.64
N LYS A 307 -1.72 7.92 -7.83
CA LYS A 307 -1.22 7.41 -6.55
C LYS A 307 -0.01 6.49 -6.72
N MET A 308 -0.05 5.57 -7.68
CA MET A 308 1.08 4.67 -7.95
C MET A 308 2.31 5.42 -8.46
N VAL A 309 2.12 6.39 -9.35
CA VAL A 309 3.18 7.27 -9.85
C VAL A 309 3.77 8.11 -8.71
N HIS A 310 2.93 8.62 -7.81
CA HIS A 310 3.38 9.35 -6.63
C HIS A 310 4.24 8.48 -5.71
N ALA A 311 3.77 7.27 -5.37
CA ALA A 311 4.51 6.32 -4.54
C ALA A 311 5.84 5.89 -5.19
N LEU A 312 5.83 5.61 -6.49
CA LEU A 312 7.04 5.30 -7.27
C LEU A 312 8.10 6.38 -7.12
N GLY A 313 7.73 7.66 -7.27
CA GLY A 313 8.68 8.76 -7.16
C GLY A 313 9.27 8.90 -5.76
N ASN A 314 8.46 8.74 -4.70
CA ASN A 314 8.95 8.77 -3.32
C ASN A 314 9.94 7.62 -3.04
N ILE A 315 9.64 6.41 -3.51
CA ILE A 315 10.53 5.25 -3.32
C ILE A 315 11.81 5.37 -4.14
N ALA A 316 11.74 5.97 -5.34
CA ALA A 316 12.88 6.14 -6.21
C ALA A 316 14.02 6.92 -5.53
N ALA A 317 13.71 7.85 -4.63
CA ALA A 317 14.72 8.61 -3.87
C ALA A 317 15.65 7.72 -3.02
N PHE A 318 15.15 6.57 -2.56
CA PHE A 318 15.86 5.61 -1.69
C PHE A 318 16.44 4.41 -2.45
N CYS A 319 16.17 4.30 -3.75
CA CYS A 319 16.70 3.25 -4.60
C CYS A 319 18.10 3.60 -5.14
N PRO A 320 18.95 2.61 -5.46
CA PRO A 320 20.21 2.87 -6.14
C PRO A 320 19.99 3.55 -7.50
N GLY A 321 20.79 4.57 -7.81
CA GLY A 321 20.66 5.37 -9.03
C GLY A 321 20.64 4.54 -10.32
N GLY A 322 21.47 3.50 -10.43
CA GLY A 322 21.44 2.58 -11.58
C GLY A 322 20.09 1.90 -11.81
N SER A 323 19.37 1.56 -10.73
CA SER A 323 18.02 0.96 -10.82
C SER A 323 16.96 1.98 -11.22
N VAL A 324 17.05 3.22 -10.72
CA VAL A 324 16.16 4.32 -11.07
C VAL A 324 16.34 4.72 -12.53
N ARG A 325 17.59 4.89 -12.97
CA ARG A 325 17.93 5.19 -14.37
C ARG A 325 17.50 4.09 -15.33
N SER A 326 17.64 2.82 -14.94
CA SER A 326 17.12 1.68 -15.73
C SER A 326 15.60 1.73 -15.89
N LEU A 327 14.86 2.12 -14.85
CA LEU A 327 13.40 2.31 -14.94
C LEU A 327 13.04 3.53 -15.81
N ALA A 328 13.77 4.64 -15.68
CA ALA A 328 13.58 5.82 -16.53
C ALA A 328 13.80 5.50 -18.01
N LEU A 329 14.86 4.75 -18.34
CA LEU A 329 15.10 4.27 -19.71
C LEU A 329 13.93 3.42 -20.23
N ARG A 330 13.38 2.53 -19.41
CA ARG A 330 12.20 1.74 -19.77
C ARG A 330 10.97 2.61 -20.00
N ALA A 331 10.74 3.63 -19.17
CA ALA A 331 9.66 4.58 -19.36
C ALA A 331 9.82 5.36 -20.68
N CYS A 332 11.02 5.81 -21.02
CA CYS A 332 11.34 6.41 -22.31
C CYS A 332 11.08 5.48 -23.50
N GLN A 333 11.50 4.21 -23.41
CA GLN A 333 11.23 3.21 -24.44
C GLN A 333 9.72 2.98 -24.61
N ARG A 334 8.98 2.91 -23.50
CA ARG A 334 7.52 2.74 -23.53
C ARG A 334 6.82 3.96 -24.12
N TYR A 335 7.26 5.17 -23.77
CA TYR A 335 6.78 6.41 -24.36
C TYR A 335 6.96 6.38 -25.87
N ARG A 336 8.19 6.13 -26.37
CA ARG A 336 8.47 6.03 -27.80
C ARG A 336 7.62 4.95 -28.49
N ALA A 337 7.52 3.76 -27.91
CA ALA A 337 6.71 2.68 -28.48
C ALA A 337 5.21 3.04 -28.57
N SER A 338 4.71 3.86 -27.64
CA SER A 338 3.30 4.31 -27.61
C SER A 338 3.05 5.62 -28.36
N THR A 339 4.06 6.16 -29.04
CA THR A 339 3.92 7.26 -30.01
C THR A 339 3.83 6.68 -31.43
N GLY A 340 3.51 7.53 -32.40
CA GLY A 340 3.54 7.14 -33.80
C GLY A 340 2.33 6.29 -34.20
N THR A 341 2.55 5.21 -34.96
CA THR A 341 1.49 4.35 -35.50
C THR A 341 0.71 3.58 -34.43
N GLN A 342 1.34 3.24 -33.31
CA GLN A 342 0.66 2.53 -32.22
C GLN A 342 -0.29 3.45 -31.43
N ASN A 343 0.01 4.75 -31.39
CA ASN A 343 -0.67 5.81 -30.65
C ASN A 343 -1.49 5.34 -29.42
N ASP A 344 -0.84 5.23 -28.27
CA ASP A 344 -1.49 4.90 -26.99
C ASP A 344 -1.26 6.01 -25.94
N PRO A 345 -2.19 6.98 -25.84
CA PRO A 345 -2.07 8.09 -24.90
C PRO A 345 -2.03 7.64 -23.43
N ALA A 346 -2.66 6.50 -23.07
CA ALA A 346 -2.66 6.02 -21.69
C ALA A 346 -1.26 5.53 -21.28
N SER A 347 -0.58 4.79 -22.16
CA SER A 347 0.81 4.38 -21.94
C SER A 347 1.78 5.56 -21.95
N ARG A 348 1.58 6.55 -22.84
CA ARG A 348 2.40 7.78 -22.83
C ARG A 348 2.24 8.56 -21.53
N ARG A 349 1.01 8.73 -21.04
CA ARG A 349 0.74 9.39 -19.74
C ARG A 349 1.40 8.63 -18.58
N ALA A 350 1.33 7.30 -18.56
CA ALA A 350 1.98 6.49 -17.51
C ALA A 350 3.52 6.66 -17.52
N ALA A 351 4.13 6.60 -18.71
CA ALA A 351 5.56 6.81 -18.88
C ALA A 351 6.00 8.24 -18.48
N ALA A 352 5.31 9.26 -19.00
CA ALA A 352 5.59 10.66 -18.68
C ALA A 352 5.40 10.95 -17.18
N GLY A 353 4.34 10.41 -16.56
CA GLY A 353 4.09 10.53 -15.13
C GLY A 353 5.21 9.93 -14.29
N ALA A 354 5.69 8.74 -14.65
CA ALA A 354 6.81 8.09 -13.96
C ALA A 354 8.12 8.89 -14.10
N LEU A 355 8.45 9.37 -15.30
CA LEU A 355 9.63 10.22 -15.53
C LEU A 355 9.54 11.51 -14.70
N ARG A 356 8.37 12.16 -14.69
CA ARG A 356 8.11 13.37 -13.92
C ARG A 356 8.22 13.12 -12.41
N ALA A 357 7.72 11.98 -11.94
CA ALA A 357 7.81 11.63 -10.53
C ALA A 357 9.26 11.38 -10.10
N ILE A 358 10.07 10.75 -10.95
CA ILE A 358 11.51 10.54 -10.74
C ILE A 358 12.25 11.89 -10.75
N ALA A 359 12.02 12.75 -11.75
CA ALA A 359 12.67 14.05 -11.88
C ALA A 359 12.51 14.91 -10.60
N VAL A 360 11.28 14.97 -10.09
CA VAL A 360 10.91 15.84 -8.96
C VAL A 360 11.37 15.29 -7.61
N ARG A 361 11.42 13.96 -7.43
CA ARG A 361 11.61 13.34 -6.09
C ARG A 361 12.92 12.61 -5.93
N ALA A 362 13.53 12.15 -7.02
CA ALA A 362 14.73 11.34 -7.01
C ALA A 362 15.88 12.03 -7.76
N THR A 363 15.93 13.36 -7.72
CA THR A 363 16.94 14.23 -8.37
C THR A 363 18.38 13.78 -8.13
N LYS A 364 18.71 13.37 -6.89
CA LYS A 364 20.05 12.84 -6.54
C LYS A 364 20.43 11.56 -7.26
N GLN A 365 19.44 10.76 -7.69
CA GLN A 365 19.64 9.52 -8.43
C GLN A 365 19.89 9.77 -9.92
N LEU A 366 19.87 11.03 -10.35
CA LEU A 366 20.03 11.47 -11.73
C LEU A 366 21.33 12.26 -11.93
N SER A 367 21.80 12.98 -10.90
CA SER A 367 22.89 13.95 -10.99
C SER A 367 24.26 13.38 -11.37
N ASP A 368 24.51 12.09 -11.12
CA ASP A 368 25.77 11.42 -11.50
C ASP A 368 25.75 10.87 -12.93
N GLY A 369 24.59 10.83 -13.60
CA GLY A 369 24.37 10.28 -14.94
C GLY A 369 24.56 8.75 -15.06
N GLY A 370 25.47 8.16 -14.29
CA GLY A 370 25.96 6.78 -14.44
C GLY A 370 26.74 6.56 -15.75
N ASN A 371 27.15 5.31 -15.99
CA ASN A 371 28.02 4.90 -17.12
C ASN A 371 27.46 5.19 -18.53
N SER A 372 26.22 5.67 -18.67
CA SER A 372 25.60 5.99 -19.96
C SER A 372 24.84 7.29 -19.95
N ASN A 373 25.02 8.12 -18.91
CA ASN A 373 24.31 9.39 -18.69
C ASN A 373 22.86 9.39 -19.19
N ILE A 374 22.08 8.38 -18.76
CA ILE A 374 20.74 8.08 -19.30
C ILE A 374 19.83 9.30 -19.19
N TRP A 375 20.00 10.09 -18.14
CA TRP A 375 19.20 11.28 -17.90
C TRP A 375 19.42 12.33 -18.99
N SER A 376 20.66 12.79 -19.18
CA SER A 376 21.00 13.80 -20.18
C SER A 376 20.89 13.28 -21.62
N LEU A 377 21.31 12.04 -21.89
CA LEU A 377 21.42 11.52 -23.26
C LEU A 377 20.14 10.85 -23.79
N THR A 378 19.15 10.62 -22.94
CA THR A 378 17.92 9.94 -23.36
C THR A 378 16.67 10.57 -22.78
N VAL A 379 16.59 10.75 -21.46
CA VAL A 379 15.35 11.26 -20.83
C VAL A 379 15.06 12.69 -21.24
N LEU A 380 16.04 13.59 -21.11
CA LEU A 380 15.85 15.01 -21.42
C LEU A 380 15.55 15.29 -22.90
N PRO A 381 16.23 14.67 -23.89
CA PRO A 381 15.87 14.84 -25.29
C PRO A 381 14.46 14.36 -25.64
N ILE A 382 14.04 13.22 -25.07
CA ILE A 382 12.66 12.75 -25.24
C ILE A 382 11.68 13.71 -24.58
N ALA A 383 11.99 14.24 -23.40
CA ALA A 383 11.14 15.19 -22.70
C ALA A 383 11.00 16.50 -23.49
N PHE A 384 12.09 17.03 -24.08
CA PHE A 384 12.08 18.22 -24.92
C PHE A 384 11.13 18.07 -26.10
N LEU A 385 11.30 17.00 -26.90
CA LEU A 385 10.38 16.68 -27.99
C LEU A 385 8.94 16.47 -27.48
N GLY A 386 8.80 15.79 -26.34
CA GLY A 386 7.53 15.45 -25.72
C GLY A 386 6.72 16.65 -25.23
N GLN A 387 7.33 17.84 -25.09
CA GLN A 387 6.59 19.08 -24.83
C GLN A 387 5.62 19.44 -25.97
N LYS A 388 5.80 18.84 -27.15
CA LYS A 388 4.94 18.99 -28.33
C LYS A 388 4.03 17.78 -28.57
N ASP A 389 3.84 16.91 -27.57
CA ASP A 389 2.88 15.80 -27.68
C ASP A 389 1.47 16.34 -27.98
N GLU A 390 0.74 15.65 -28.86
CA GLU A 390 -0.65 15.98 -29.23
C GLU A 390 -1.58 15.97 -28.01
N GLU A 391 -1.29 15.14 -27.01
CA GLU A 391 -2.04 15.05 -25.78
C GLU A 391 -1.53 16.08 -24.77
N THR A 392 -2.33 17.12 -24.53
CA THR A 392 -1.99 18.25 -23.65
C THR A 392 -1.48 17.84 -22.26
N LYS A 393 -2.07 16.79 -21.66
CA LYS A 393 -1.62 16.30 -20.36
C LYS A 393 -0.24 15.65 -20.43
N VAL A 394 0.07 14.90 -21.48
CA VAL A 394 1.39 14.30 -21.70
C VAL A 394 2.43 15.39 -21.93
N ALA A 395 2.12 16.36 -22.79
CA ALA A 395 2.97 17.52 -23.04
C ALA A 395 3.30 18.29 -21.75
N SER A 396 2.31 18.51 -20.88
CA SER A 396 2.52 19.17 -19.59
C SER A 396 3.46 18.39 -18.67
N LEU A 397 3.32 17.06 -18.59
CA LEU A 397 4.19 16.21 -17.79
C LEU A 397 5.62 16.20 -18.32
N MET A 398 5.80 16.12 -19.64
CA MET A 398 7.13 16.16 -20.27
C MET A 398 7.81 17.52 -20.12
N LYS A 399 7.02 18.61 -20.14
CA LYS A 399 7.54 19.94 -19.81
C LYS A 399 8.07 20.01 -18.37
N GLU A 400 7.34 19.47 -17.40
CA GLU A 400 7.84 19.36 -16.02
C GLU A 400 9.10 18.49 -15.94
N VAL A 401 9.19 17.38 -16.68
CA VAL A 401 10.42 16.56 -16.75
C VAL A 401 11.60 17.37 -17.27
N TRP A 402 11.40 18.16 -18.33
CA TRP A 402 12.44 19.01 -18.91
C TRP A 402 12.91 20.08 -17.93
N GLN A 403 11.98 20.79 -17.29
CA GLN A 403 12.29 21.87 -16.36
C GLN A 403 13.02 21.38 -15.11
N GLU A 404 12.47 20.37 -14.45
CA GLU A 404 13.03 19.82 -13.21
C GLU A 404 14.31 19.03 -13.49
N GLY A 405 14.30 18.21 -14.54
CA GLY A 405 15.44 17.40 -14.93
C GLY A 405 16.60 18.22 -15.51
N GLY A 406 16.32 19.30 -16.26
CA GLY A 406 17.31 20.19 -16.82
C GLY A 406 18.14 20.90 -15.75
N SER A 407 17.53 21.24 -14.60
CA SER A 407 18.23 21.85 -13.47
C SER A 407 19.34 20.96 -12.87
N THR A 408 19.34 19.67 -13.17
CA THR A 408 20.30 18.68 -12.66
C THR A 408 21.48 18.41 -13.58
N VAL A 409 21.42 18.93 -14.81
CA VAL A 409 22.50 18.78 -15.78
C VAL A 409 23.67 19.62 -15.27
N GLN A 410 24.73 18.94 -14.83
CA GLN A 410 25.97 19.62 -14.44
C GLN A 410 26.61 20.27 -15.67
N GLU A 411 27.31 21.39 -15.48
CA GLU A 411 28.09 22.13 -16.48
C GLU A 411 29.22 21.31 -17.15
N ASN A 412 29.37 20.03 -16.80
CA ASN A 412 30.39 19.13 -17.32
C ASN A 412 30.01 18.47 -18.66
N VAL A 413 28.86 18.79 -19.26
CA VAL A 413 28.51 18.32 -20.60
C VAL A 413 29.31 19.12 -21.61
N SER A 414 30.53 18.65 -21.91
CA SER A 414 31.47 19.16 -22.95
C SER A 414 31.59 20.69 -23.04
N GLN A 415 32.77 21.23 -22.69
CA GLN A 415 33.10 22.66 -22.81
C GLN A 415 32.91 23.27 -24.23
N ASP A 416 32.58 22.45 -25.22
CA ASP A 416 32.37 22.81 -26.62
C ASP A 416 31.00 23.44 -26.89
N PHE A 417 30.01 23.21 -26.03
CA PHE A 417 28.65 23.76 -26.17
C PHE A 417 28.31 24.67 -24.98
N GLY A 418 27.50 25.70 -25.22
CA GLY A 418 27.27 26.81 -24.27
C GLY A 418 26.61 26.44 -22.94
N THR A 419 26.33 27.45 -22.11
CA THR A 419 25.90 27.28 -20.71
C THR A 419 24.42 26.90 -20.54
N ARG A 420 23.60 27.00 -21.58
CA ARG A 420 22.18 26.61 -21.51
C ARG A 420 22.01 25.10 -21.62
N VAL A 421 20.97 24.55 -21.00
CA VAL A 421 20.67 23.10 -21.08
C VAL A 421 20.44 22.67 -22.54
N GLU A 422 19.81 23.51 -23.34
CA GLU A 422 19.59 23.28 -24.76
C GLU A 422 20.90 23.23 -25.57
N GLU A 423 21.88 24.07 -25.19
CA GLU A 423 23.19 24.09 -25.83
C GLU A 423 23.99 22.86 -25.43
N ALA A 424 24.06 22.58 -24.12
CA ALA A 424 24.75 21.42 -23.55
C ALA A 424 24.27 20.09 -24.15
N LEU A 425 22.98 19.95 -24.43
CA LEU A 425 22.37 18.71 -24.95
C LEU A 425 22.10 18.75 -26.46
N LEU A 426 22.62 19.75 -27.17
CA LEU A 426 22.24 20.03 -28.57
C LEU A 426 22.37 18.80 -29.50
N PRO A 427 23.47 18.02 -29.48
CA PRO A 427 23.59 16.85 -30.36
C PRO A 427 22.47 15.82 -30.14
N GLU A 428 22.12 15.56 -28.90
CA GLU A 428 21.09 14.60 -28.51
C GLU A 428 19.68 15.13 -28.78
N LEU A 429 19.44 16.42 -28.57
CA LEU A 429 18.19 17.10 -28.91
C LEU A 429 17.92 17.02 -30.42
N VAL A 430 18.92 17.36 -31.23
CA VAL A 430 18.81 17.29 -32.69
C VAL A 430 18.62 15.85 -33.13
N SER A 431 19.36 14.90 -32.57
CA SER A 431 19.19 13.47 -32.88
C SER A 431 17.77 12.97 -32.60
N GLU A 432 17.16 13.37 -31.48
CA GLU A 432 15.78 12.99 -31.16
C GLU A 432 14.75 13.66 -32.09
N CYS A 433 14.98 14.92 -32.46
CA CYS A 433 14.13 15.63 -33.42
C CYS A 433 14.20 15.00 -34.83
N LEU A 434 15.39 14.67 -35.32
CA LEU A 434 15.59 13.99 -36.60
C LEU A 434 14.91 12.63 -36.60
N ARG A 435 15.06 11.85 -35.53
CA ARG A 435 14.35 10.58 -35.34
C ARG A 435 12.83 10.74 -35.41
N ALA A 436 12.29 11.84 -34.89
CA ALA A 436 10.86 12.13 -34.98
C ALA A 436 10.41 12.58 -36.38
N LEU A 437 11.28 13.25 -37.14
CA LEU A 437 11.04 13.64 -38.54
C LEU A 437 11.06 12.44 -39.49
N ASP A 438 11.87 11.42 -39.18
CA ASP A 438 11.93 10.17 -39.93
C ASP A 438 10.77 9.20 -39.61
N ASP A 439 9.91 9.55 -38.64
CA ASP A 439 8.76 8.73 -38.27
C ASP A 439 7.64 8.83 -39.32
N VAL A 440 6.95 7.73 -39.56
CA VAL A 440 5.81 7.68 -40.49
C VAL A 440 4.62 8.51 -39.99
N SER A 441 4.48 8.69 -38.67
CA SER A 441 3.40 9.46 -38.07
C SER A 441 3.55 10.96 -38.30
N TRP A 442 2.47 11.58 -38.78
CA TRP A 442 2.42 13.02 -38.99
C TRP A 442 2.57 13.81 -37.68
N SER A 443 1.93 13.39 -36.58
CA SER A 443 2.00 14.13 -35.32
C SER A 443 3.41 14.13 -34.74
N ARG A 444 4.18 13.04 -34.91
CA ARG A 444 5.60 13.00 -34.52
C ARG A 444 6.47 13.90 -35.39
N ARG A 445 6.27 13.91 -36.71
CA ARG A 445 6.99 14.80 -37.62
C ARG A 445 6.71 16.27 -37.29
N LEU A 446 5.46 16.60 -36.97
CA LEU A 446 5.08 17.93 -36.53
C LEU A 446 5.79 18.31 -35.22
N ALA A 447 5.80 17.42 -34.23
CA ALA A 447 6.52 17.64 -32.96
C ALA A 447 8.02 17.87 -33.17
N GLY A 448 8.67 17.07 -34.04
CA GLY A 448 10.08 17.22 -34.40
C GLY A 448 10.38 18.57 -35.07
N SER A 449 9.56 18.96 -36.05
CA SER A 449 9.68 20.25 -36.74
C SER A 449 9.46 21.44 -35.79
N GLN A 450 8.45 21.38 -34.93
CA GLN A 450 8.19 22.40 -33.91
C GLN A 450 9.35 22.53 -32.90
N SER A 451 9.93 21.41 -32.49
CA SER A 451 11.05 21.38 -31.55
C SER A 451 12.33 21.97 -32.15
N LEU A 452 12.62 21.68 -33.43
CA LEU A 452 13.72 22.33 -34.15
C LEU A 452 13.48 23.84 -34.35
N SER A 453 12.25 24.23 -34.67
CA SER A 453 11.86 25.64 -34.78
C SER A 453 12.07 26.38 -33.46
N GLU A 454 11.74 25.76 -32.33
CA GLU A 454 12.01 26.29 -31.00
C GLU A 454 13.51 26.47 -30.75
N LEU A 455 14.34 25.48 -31.07
CA LEU A 455 15.80 25.60 -30.94
C LEU A 455 16.38 26.73 -31.81
N CYS A 456 15.84 26.95 -33.01
CA CYS A 456 16.21 28.09 -33.87
C CYS A 456 15.79 29.43 -33.24
N GLN A 457 14.56 29.52 -32.71
CA GLN A 457 14.04 30.73 -32.06
C GLN A 457 14.83 31.09 -30.79
N LEU A 458 15.32 30.09 -30.06
CA LEU A 458 16.19 30.26 -28.90
C LEU A 458 17.62 30.69 -29.27
N GLY A 459 17.97 30.70 -30.57
CA GLY A 459 19.29 31.05 -31.07
C GLY A 459 20.34 29.94 -30.95
N VAL A 460 19.95 28.74 -30.47
CA VAL A 460 20.84 27.61 -30.20
C VAL A 460 21.38 27.00 -31.50
N LEU A 461 20.55 26.93 -32.54
CA LEU A 461 20.93 26.44 -33.87
C LEU A 461 21.48 27.55 -34.79
N SER A 462 21.62 28.79 -34.30
CA SER A 462 22.20 29.86 -35.12
C SER A 462 23.72 29.72 -35.18
N PRO A 463 24.37 30.02 -36.32
CA PRO A 463 25.83 30.09 -36.34
C PRO A 463 26.28 31.09 -35.29
N LEU A 464 27.24 30.68 -34.44
CA LEU A 464 27.91 31.58 -33.48
C LEU A 464 28.23 32.88 -34.22
N ARG A 465 27.80 34.02 -33.67
CA ARG A 465 28.28 35.32 -34.17
C ARG A 465 29.81 35.22 -34.14
N VAL A 466 30.44 35.10 -35.30
CA VAL A 466 31.87 35.32 -35.44
C VAL A 466 32.06 36.72 -34.88
N SER A 467 32.62 36.82 -33.68
CA SER A 467 32.99 38.08 -33.08
C SER A 467 33.90 38.74 -34.09
N GLY A 468 33.37 39.76 -34.76
CA GLY A 468 34.06 40.41 -35.85
C GLY A 468 35.46 40.78 -35.41
N THR A 469 36.43 40.31 -36.19
CA THR A 469 37.66 41.04 -36.47
C THR A 469 37.38 42.54 -36.43
N ARG A 470 37.89 43.22 -35.42
CA ARG A 470 38.20 44.65 -35.48
C ARG A 470 39.70 44.81 -35.63
#